data_AF-A0A7Y5BNT2-F1
#
_entry.id   AF-A0A7Y5BNT2-F1
#
_cell.length_a   1.000
_cell.length_b   1.000
_cell.length_c   1.000
_cell.angle_alpha   90.00
_cell.angle_beta   90.00
_cell.angle_gamma   90.00
#
_symmetry.space_group_name_H-M   'P 1'
#
loop_
_entity.id
_entity.type
_entity.pdbx_description
1 polymer ?
#
loop_
_entity_poly.entity_id
_entity_poly.type
_entity_poly.pdbx_seq_one_letter_code
_entity_poly.pdbx_strand_id
1 'polypeptide(L)'
;MRAVLTLILIVLGVLVVGLAVLLGLSLLVGWLLTLILPFTLFEGTLLGLVALIALGVLAVNIFKGLPLPDLDTPYTEDLDDFKDIPEERIFKTEQDRTLENQYRYEMANRVYGEFQQNPSEFSAMNDKQQQELALRLADIALTILKQKPVTATRLNLTANALKKQMQKMNQQPYSDDILDTALSGLNDYIFENFEDLSESIRLKDWHNRLD
;
A
#
# COMPACT_ATOMS: atom_id res chain seq x y z
N MET A 1 -0.25 19.08 -11.75
CA MET A 1 -1.39 19.91 -12.20
C MET A 1 -2.47 19.12 -12.96
N ARG A 2 -2.16 18.40 -14.04
CA ARG A 2 -3.18 17.62 -14.80
C ARG A 2 -3.87 16.52 -13.96
N ALA A 3 -3.12 15.73 -13.18
CA ALA A 3 -3.70 14.68 -12.33
C ALA A 3 -4.61 15.22 -11.21
N VAL A 4 -4.23 16.35 -10.60
CA VAL A 4 -5.03 17.02 -9.56
C VAL A 4 -6.34 17.56 -10.16
N LEU A 5 -6.29 18.15 -11.35
CA LEU A 5 -7.48 18.61 -12.07
C LEU A 5 -8.42 17.44 -12.39
N THR A 6 -7.89 16.31 -12.85
CA THR A 6 -8.68 15.10 -13.12
C THR A 6 -9.36 14.58 -11.86
N LEU A 7 -8.65 14.53 -10.73
CA LEU A 7 -9.21 14.09 -9.45
C LEU A 7 -10.33 15.02 -8.96
N ILE A 8 -10.13 16.34 -9.06
CA ILE A 8 -11.16 17.33 -8.71
C ILE A 8 -12.41 17.16 -9.58
N LEU A 9 -12.25 16.94 -10.89
CA LEU A 9 -13.38 16.74 -11.81
C LEU A 9 -14.13 15.44 -11.51
N ILE A 10 -13.44 14.38 -11.11
CA ILE A 10 -14.08 13.11 -10.70
C ILE A 10 -14.91 13.35 -9.43
N VAL A 11 -14.34 13.98 -8.40
CA VAL A 11 -15.06 14.28 -7.15
C VAL A 11 -16.28 15.16 -7.41
N LEU A 12 -16.12 16.21 -8.21
CA LEU A 12 -17.22 17.10 -8.59
C LEU A 12 -18.30 16.33 -9.37
N GLY A 13 -17.91 15.46 -10.31
CA GLY A 13 -18.83 14.64 -11.09
C GLY A 13 -19.66 13.71 -10.22
N VAL A 14 -19.02 13.00 -9.28
CA VAL A 14 -19.70 12.12 -8.32
C VAL A 14 -20.68 12.91 -7.46
N LEU A 15 -20.29 14.10 -7.00
CA LEU A 15 -21.15 14.95 -6.18
C LEU A 15 -22.39 15.44 -6.92
N VAL A 16 -22.23 15.86 -8.19
CA VAL A 16 -23.34 16.31 -9.03
C VAL A 16 -24.32 15.16 -9.34
N VAL A 17 -23.79 13.99 -9.68
CA VAL A 17 -24.62 12.81 -9.94
C VAL A 17 -25.37 12.37 -8.67
N GLY A 18 -24.69 12.37 -7.52
CA GLY A 18 -25.30 12.05 -6.23
C GLY A 18 -26.45 12.99 -5.87
N LEU A 19 -26.27 14.30 -6.05
CA LEU A 19 -27.33 15.30 -5.84
C LEU A 19 -28.51 15.10 -6.79
N ALA A 20 -28.26 14.81 -8.06
CA ALA A 20 -29.32 14.58 -9.04
C ALA A 20 -30.18 13.35 -8.66
N VAL A 21 -29.53 12.26 -8.23
CA VAL A 21 -30.22 11.05 -7.76
C VAL A 21 -31.03 11.33 -6.50
N LEU A 22 -30.49 12.06 -5.53
CA LEU A 22 -31.16 12.39 -4.28
C LEU A 22 -32.42 13.24 -4.53
N LEU A 23 -32.31 14.25 -5.40
CA LEU A 23 -33.46 15.08 -5.79
C LEU A 23 -34.52 14.27 -6.54
N GLY A 24 -34.11 13.39 -7.46
CA GLY A 24 -35.03 12.53 -8.19
C GLY A 24 -35.80 11.57 -7.27
N LEU A 25 -35.10 10.96 -6.30
CA LEU A 25 -35.72 10.09 -5.30
C LEU A 25 -36.66 10.86 -4.37
N SER A 26 -36.27 12.06 -3.94
CA SER A 26 -37.10 12.94 -3.11
C SER A 26 -38.39 13.34 -3.82
N LEU A 27 -38.33 13.67 -5.11
CA LEU A 27 -39.51 13.95 -5.94
C LEU A 27 -40.41 12.73 -6.09
N LEU A 28 -39.83 11.55 -6.32
CA LEU A 28 -40.58 10.31 -6.46
C LEU A 28 -41.31 9.93 -5.16
N VAL A 29 -40.62 10.01 -4.02
CA VAL A 29 -41.22 9.77 -2.69
C VAL A 29 -42.28 10.82 -2.39
N GLY A 30 -42.01 12.09 -2.68
CA GLY A 30 -42.96 13.18 -2.49
C GLY A 30 -44.24 12.98 -3.32
N TRP A 31 -44.09 12.55 -4.56
CA TRP A 31 -45.22 12.20 -5.42
C TRP A 31 -46.01 10.99 -4.89
N LEU A 32 -45.34 9.96 -4.37
CA LEU A 32 -46.03 8.82 -3.75
C LEU A 32 -46.82 9.23 -2.50
N LEU A 33 -46.30 10.17 -1.70
CA LEU A 33 -46.96 10.66 -0.49
C LEU A 33 -48.25 11.43 -0.81
N THR A 34 -48.30 12.19 -1.91
CA THR A 34 -49.53 12.91 -2.30
C THR A 34 -50.66 11.98 -2.77
N LEU A 35 -50.35 10.73 -3.13
CA LEU A 35 -51.36 9.73 -3.48
C LEU A 35 -52.11 9.18 -2.25
N ILE A 36 -51.49 9.26 -1.07
CA ILE A 36 -51.97 8.60 0.16
C ILE A 36 -52.40 9.63 1.21
N LEU A 37 -51.75 10.80 1.25
CA LEU A 37 -51.98 11.86 2.22
C LEU A 37 -52.29 13.17 1.49
N PRO A 38 -53.06 14.09 2.11
CA PRO A 38 -53.46 15.36 1.51
C PRO A 38 -52.32 16.40 1.54
N PHE A 39 -51.12 16.00 1.13
CA PHE A 39 -49.98 16.90 1.00
C PHE A 39 -49.92 17.50 -0.40
N THR A 40 -49.38 18.71 -0.49
CA THR A 40 -48.95 19.26 -1.78
C THR A 40 -47.68 18.56 -2.25
N LEU A 41 -47.41 18.59 -3.57
CA LEU A 41 -46.18 18.00 -4.13
C LEU A 41 -44.91 18.61 -3.49
N PHE A 42 -44.95 19.91 -3.17
CA PHE A 42 -43.86 20.59 -2.47
C PHE A 42 -43.64 20.05 -1.06
N GLU A 43 -44.71 19.94 -0.26
CA GLU A 43 -44.63 19.39 1.11
C GLU A 43 -44.20 17.93 1.11
N GLY A 44 -44.72 17.12 0.19
CA GLY A 44 -44.32 15.73 0.00
C GLY A 44 -42.85 15.60 -0.37
N THR A 45 -42.36 16.42 -1.29
CA THR A 45 -40.95 16.42 -1.73
C THR A 45 -40.04 16.86 -0.58
N LEU A 46 -40.41 17.91 0.15
CA LEU A 46 -39.68 18.39 1.32
C LEU A 46 -39.60 17.30 2.41
N LEU A 47 -40.72 16.64 2.71
CA LEU A 47 -40.76 15.52 3.66
C LEU A 47 -39.91 14.34 3.17
N GLY A 48 -39.96 14.01 1.88
CA GLY A 48 -39.11 12.98 1.28
C GLY A 48 -37.62 13.32 1.39
N LEU A 49 -37.25 14.60 1.21
CA LEU A 49 -35.88 15.07 1.36
C LEU A 49 -35.40 14.95 2.81
N VAL A 50 -36.21 15.39 3.78
CA VAL A 50 -35.90 15.25 5.20
C VAL A 50 -35.77 13.77 5.60
N ALA A 51 -36.67 12.91 5.10
CA ALA A 51 -36.62 11.47 5.35
C ALA A 51 -35.35 10.83 4.76
N LEU A 52 -34.93 11.22 3.56
CA LEU A 52 -33.70 10.73 2.93
C LEU A 52 -32.45 11.22 3.69
N ILE A 53 -32.42 12.47 4.16
CA ILE A 53 -31.34 12.97 5.02
C ILE A 53 -31.30 12.19 6.34
N ALA A 54 -32.44 11.98 6.99
CA ALA A 54 -32.53 11.23 8.23
C ALA A 54 -32.06 9.77 8.04
N LEU A 55 -32.48 9.12 6.95
CA LEU A 55 -32.00 7.79 6.57
C LEU A 55 -30.50 7.79 6.27
N GLY A 56 -29.97 8.83 5.61
CA GLY A 56 -28.54 8.99 5.37
C GLY A 56 -27.74 9.11 6.66
N VAL A 57 -28.18 9.95 7.61
CA VAL A 57 -27.56 10.09 8.93
C VAL A 57 -27.64 8.79 9.72
N LEU A 58 -28.79 8.12 9.69
CA LEU A 58 -28.99 6.84 10.36
C LEU A 58 -28.12 5.74 9.74
N ALA A 59 -28.02 5.70 8.41
CA ALA A 59 -27.12 4.80 7.70
C ALA A 59 -25.66 5.09 8.09
N VAL A 60 -25.22 6.35 8.12
CA VAL A 60 -23.87 6.71 8.58
C VAL A 60 -23.62 6.26 10.01
N ASN A 61 -24.58 6.42 10.92
CA ASN A 61 -24.44 5.99 12.31
C ASN A 61 -24.43 4.46 12.45
N ILE A 62 -25.25 3.74 11.67
CA ILE A 62 -25.21 2.27 11.59
C ILE A 62 -23.88 1.81 11.02
N PHE A 63 -23.39 2.44 9.94
CA PHE A 63 -22.09 2.13 9.35
C PHE A 63 -20.93 2.44 10.30
N LYS A 64 -21.01 3.48 11.12
CA LYS A 64 -20.02 3.76 12.18
C LYS A 64 -20.06 2.76 13.34
N GLY A 65 -21.20 2.11 13.57
CA GLY A 65 -21.39 1.13 14.65
C GLY A 65 -21.24 -0.33 14.20
N LEU A 66 -21.35 -0.59 12.90
CA LEU A 66 -20.90 -1.83 12.31
C LEU A 66 -19.36 -1.83 12.35
N PRO A 67 -18.71 -2.96 12.68
CA PRO A 67 -17.32 -3.14 12.31
C PRO A 67 -17.28 -3.12 10.78
N LEU A 68 -17.10 -1.93 10.22
CA LEU A 68 -16.63 -1.82 8.86
C LEU A 68 -15.29 -2.58 8.83
N PRO A 69 -15.03 -3.42 7.82
CA PRO A 69 -13.66 -3.84 7.57
C PRO A 69 -12.85 -2.54 7.50
N ASP A 70 -11.88 -2.39 8.38
CA ASP A 70 -11.04 -1.20 8.41
C ASP A 70 -10.42 -1.07 7.02
N LEU A 71 -10.92 -0.14 6.22
CA LEU A 71 -10.35 0.19 4.92
C LEU A 71 -9.10 1.07 5.08
N ASP A 72 -8.82 1.52 6.32
CA ASP A 72 -7.64 2.27 6.74
C ASP A 72 -6.69 1.45 7.65
N THR A 73 -7.04 0.22 8.02
CA THR A 73 -6.00 -0.76 8.31
C THR A 73 -5.54 -1.27 6.95
N PRO A 74 -4.24 -1.24 6.63
CA PRO A 74 -3.72 -2.23 5.70
C PRO A 74 -4.30 -3.57 6.16
N TYR A 75 -4.69 -4.45 5.25
CA TYR A 75 -4.92 -5.84 5.62
C TYR A 75 -3.70 -6.28 6.44
N THR A 76 -3.79 -6.23 7.76
CA THR A 76 -2.99 -7.07 8.61
C THR A 76 -3.70 -8.41 8.46
N GLU A 77 -3.53 -9.04 7.28
CA GLU A 77 -3.26 -10.47 7.30
C GLU A 77 -2.30 -10.63 8.46
N ASP A 78 -2.65 -11.42 9.47
CA ASP A 78 -1.89 -11.60 10.70
C ASP A 78 -0.40 -11.76 10.36
N LEU A 79 0.34 -10.63 10.27
CA LEU A 79 1.74 -10.62 9.89
C LEU A 79 2.56 -11.26 11.02
N ASP A 80 1.95 -11.39 12.20
CA ASP A 80 2.43 -12.10 13.37
C ASP A 80 2.61 -13.61 13.14
N ASP A 81 2.01 -14.20 12.09
CA ASP A 81 2.23 -15.60 11.72
C ASP A 81 3.40 -15.80 10.73
N PHE A 82 3.90 -14.72 10.10
CA PHE A 82 5.07 -14.84 9.23
C PHE A 82 6.35 -14.94 10.06
N LYS A 83 7.22 -15.85 9.64
CA LYS A 83 8.53 -15.97 10.28
C LYS A 83 9.43 -14.86 9.78
N ASP A 84 10.06 -14.18 10.72
CA ASP A 84 11.17 -13.29 10.40
C ASP A 84 12.48 -14.05 10.20
N ILE A 85 13.34 -13.48 9.37
CA ILE A 85 14.76 -13.80 9.31
C ILE A 85 15.36 -13.40 10.67
N PRO A 86 16.04 -14.30 11.40
CA PRO A 86 16.60 -13.95 12.70
C PRO A 86 17.60 -12.78 12.63
N GLU A 87 17.48 -11.80 13.54
CA GLU A 87 18.35 -10.61 13.58
C GLU A 87 19.85 -10.97 13.59
N GLU A 88 20.24 -12.06 14.25
CA GLU A 88 21.63 -12.49 14.40
C GLU A 88 22.28 -12.89 13.07
N ARG A 89 21.46 -13.09 12.02
CA ARG A 89 21.94 -13.31 10.66
C ARG A 89 22.57 -12.06 10.04
N ILE A 90 22.17 -10.88 10.49
CA ILE A 90 22.61 -9.59 9.97
C ILE A 90 23.42 -8.84 11.04
N PHE A 91 22.91 -8.77 12.27
CA PHE A 91 23.53 -8.07 13.39
C PHE A 91 24.28 -9.06 14.28
N LYS A 92 25.56 -9.30 14.01
CA LYS A 92 26.39 -10.18 14.85
C LYS A 92 26.91 -9.46 16.08
N THR A 93 27.10 -8.15 15.96
CA THR A 93 27.62 -7.27 16.99
C THR A 93 26.85 -5.94 16.98
N GLU A 94 26.92 -5.20 18.08
CA GLU A 94 26.37 -3.83 18.14
C GLU A 94 26.94 -2.90 17.06
N GLN A 95 28.16 -3.17 16.59
CA GLN A 95 28.79 -2.36 15.55
C GLN A 95 28.15 -2.58 14.17
N ASP A 96 27.43 -3.69 14.00
CA ASP A 96 26.71 -4.01 12.77
C ASP A 96 25.35 -3.30 12.70
N ARG A 97 24.86 -2.69 13.81
CA ARG A 97 23.62 -1.90 13.84
C ARG A 97 23.80 -0.55 13.13
N THR A 98 23.86 -0.61 11.81
CA THR A 98 23.95 0.55 10.91
C THR A 98 22.68 0.69 10.09
N LEU A 99 22.39 1.89 9.57
CA LEU A 99 21.24 2.13 8.69
C LEU A 99 21.22 1.18 7.49
N GLU A 100 22.37 0.91 6.86
CA GLU A 100 22.47 -0.06 5.75
C GLU A 100 22.00 -1.45 6.17
N ASN A 101 22.45 -1.94 7.32
CA ASN A 101 22.07 -3.26 7.80
C ASN A 101 20.62 -3.31 8.29
N GLN A 102 20.09 -2.20 8.81
CA GLN A 102 18.67 -2.08 9.15
C GLN A 102 17.80 -2.16 7.90
N TYR A 103 18.08 -1.35 6.88
CA TYR A 103 17.35 -1.41 5.63
C TYR A 103 17.49 -2.78 4.95
N ARG A 104 18.66 -3.42 5.06
CA ARG A 104 18.89 -4.77 4.56
C ARG A 104 17.98 -5.77 5.27
N TYR A 105 17.88 -5.69 6.59
CA TYR A 105 17.05 -6.54 7.42
C TYR A 105 15.58 -6.39 7.05
N GLU A 106 15.07 -5.16 7.06
CA GLU A 106 13.65 -4.88 6.82
C GLU A 106 13.23 -5.22 5.38
N MET A 107 14.06 -4.88 4.37
CA MET A 107 13.80 -5.27 2.98
C MET A 107 13.81 -6.79 2.81
N ALA A 108 14.75 -7.49 3.45
CA ALA A 108 14.81 -8.94 3.36
C ALA A 108 13.59 -9.61 4.01
N ASN A 109 13.15 -9.12 5.17
CA ASN A 109 11.93 -9.63 5.81
C ASN A 109 10.69 -9.33 5.00
N ARG A 110 10.56 -8.13 4.39
CA ARG A 110 9.44 -7.81 3.51
C ARG A 110 9.38 -8.76 2.31
N VAL A 111 10.52 -9.01 1.65
CA VAL A 111 10.59 -9.99 0.54
C VAL A 111 10.29 -11.41 1.02
N TYR A 112 10.77 -11.79 2.20
CA TYR A 112 10.51 -13.12 2.74
C TYR A 112 9.03 -13.33 3.11
N GLY A 113 8.35 -12.29 3.61
CA GLY A 113 6.91 -12.28 3.80
C GLY A 113 6.15 -12.57 2.50
N GLU A 114 6.53 -11.92 1.40
CA GLU A 114 5.94 -12.18 0.07
C GLU A 114 6.12 -13.64 -0.37
N PHE A 115 7.27 -14.25 -0.06
CA PHE A 115 7.52 -15.66 -0.37
C PHE A 115 6.64 -16.60 0.45
N GLN A 116 6.37 -16.26 1.72
CA GLN A 116 5.50 -17.02 2.60
C GLN A 116 4.02 -16.88 2.22
N GLN A 117 3.62 -15.72 1.71
CA GLN A 117 2.27 -15.48 1.18
C GLN A 117 2.02 -16.22 -0.14
N ASN A 118 3.07 -16.49 -0.93
CA ASN A 118 2.99 -17.13 -2.24
C ASN A 118 3.71 -18.50 -2.30
N PRO A 119 3.39 -19.47 -1.42
CA PRO A 119 4.20 -20.68 -1.24
C PRO A 119 4.24 -21.60 -2.47
N SER A 120 3.24 -21.51 -3.37
CA SER A 120 3.22 -22.29 -4.62
C SER A 120 4.39 -21.96 -5.55
N GLU A 121 4.77 -20.68 -5.64
CA GLU A 121 5.85 -20.19 -6.50
C GLU A 121 7.23 -20.62 -5.98
N PHE A 122 7.35 -20.81 -4.66
CA PHE A 122 8.60 -21.15 -3.98
C PHE A 122 8.62 -22.58 -3.45
N SER A 123 7.69 -23.43 -3.88
CA SER A 123 7.54 -24.82 -3.38
C SER A 123 8.78 -25.71 -3.55
N ALA A 124 9.67 -25.37 -4.50
CA ALA A 124 10.94 -26.05 -4.71
C ALA A 124 12.05 -25.64 -3.71
N MET A 125 11.83 -24.57 -2.93
CA MET A 125 12.77 -24.03 -1.96
C MET A 125 12.27 -24.24 -0.54
N ASN A 126 13.15 -24.71 0.34
CA ASN A 126 12.85 -24.70 1.77
C ASN A 126 12.98 -23.29 2.37
N ASP A 127 12.43 -23.12 3.56
CA ASP A 127 12.43 -21.89 4.37
C ASP A 127 13.81 -21.19 4.38
N LYS A 128 14.88 -21.95 4.69
CA LYS A 128 16.24 -21.41 4.71
C LYS A 128 16.69 -20.88 3.33
N GLN A 129 16.37 -21.60 2.25
CA GLN A 129 16.71 -21.17 0.89
C GLN A 129 15.95 -19.90 0.50
N GLN A 130 14.69 -19.77 0.92
CA GLN A 130 13.89 -18.58 0.71
C GLN A 130 14.47 -17.38 1.46
N GLN A 131 14.89 -17.55 2.71
CA GLN A 131 15.59 -16.49 3.47
C GLN A 131 16.90 -16.06 2.79
N GLU A 132 17.74 -17.00 2.32
CA GLU A 132 18.97 -16.64 1.58
C GLU A 132 18.69 -15.91 0.27
N LEU A 133 17.57 -16.23 -0.38
CA LEU A 133 17.15 -15.54 -1.59
C LEU A 133 16.71 -14.12 -1.26
N ALA A 134 15.86 -13.94 -0.24
CA ALA A 134 15.38 -12.64 0.22
C ALA A 134 16.53 -11.71 0.63
N LEU A 135 17.50 -12.22 1.41
CA LEU A 135 18.71 -11.47 1.79
C LEU A 135 19.51 -11.01 0.57
N ARG A 136 19.73 -11.90 -0.41
CA ARG A 136 20.47 -11.55 -1.63
C ARG A 136 19.74 -10.50 -2.45
N LEU A 137 18.41 -10.59 -2.54
CA LEU A 137 17.60 -9.62 -3.27
C LEU A 137 17.58 -8.24 -2.58
N ALA A 138 17.54 -8.21 -1.25
CA ALA A 138 17.73 -6.99 -0.47
C ALA A 138 19.12 -6.38 -0.70
N ASP A 139 20.19 -7.19 -0.73
CA ASP A 139 21.55 -6.71 -1.03
C ASP A 139 21.65 -6.07 -2.42
N ILE A 140 21.01 -6.68 -3.42
CA ILE A 140 20.94 -6.15 -4.79
C ILE A 140 20.14 -4.84 -4.82
N ALA A 141 18.99 -4.81 -4.15
CA ALA A 141 18.11 -3.65 -4.06
C ALA A 141 18.84 -2.45 -3.44
N LEU A 142 19.47 -2.64 -2.28
CA LEU A 142 20.28 -1.63 -1.62
C LEU A 142 21.43 -1.13 -2.50
N THR A 143 22.10 -2.04 -3.20
CA THR A 143 23.17 -1.64 -4.13
C THR A 143 22.65 -0.73 -5.24
N ILE A 144 21.44 -0.96 -5.74
CA ILE A 144 20.79 -0.08 -6.73
C ILE A 144 20.40 1.26 -6.08
N LEU A 145 19.83 1.25 -4.89
CA LEU A 145 19.40 2.46 -4.17
C LEU A 145 20.59 3.37 -3.85
N LYS A 146 21.70 2.80 -3.37
CA LYS A 146 22.96 3.53 -3.10
C LYS A 146 23.56 4.19 -4.36
N GLN A 147 23.19 3.73 -5.56
CA GLN A 147 23.63 4.32 -6.83
C GLN A 147 22.67 5.40 -7.36
N LYS A 148 21.51 5.62 -6.71
CA LYS A 148 20.56 6.66 -7.14
C LYS A 148 21.18 8.05 -6.93
N PRO A 149 20.87 9.02 -7.83
CA PRO A 149 21.30 10.40 -7.63
C PRO A 149 20.58 11.02 -6.43
N VAL A 150 21.24 11.95 -5.74
CA VAL A 150 20.67 12.71 -4.61
C VAL A 150 19.40 13.47 -4.99
N THR A 151 19.19 13.75 -6.27
CA THR A 151 18.01 14.44 -6.81
C THR A 151 16.90 13.49 -7.26
N ALA A 152 17.01 12.19 -6.99
CA ALA A 152 16.02 11.20 -7.38
C ALA A 152 14.67 11.49 -6.69
N THR A 153 13.63 11.70 -7.49
CA THR A 153 12.24 11.86 -7.00
C THR A 153 11.50 10.54 -6.91
N ARG A 154 12.14 9.43 -7.31
CA ARG A 154 11.57 8.07 -7.32
C ARG A 154 12.65 7.05 -7.01
N LEU A 155 12.36 6.19 -6.04
CA LEU A 155 13.28 5.15 -5.59
C LEU A 155 12.91 3.76 -6.09
N ASN A 156 11.72 3.60 -6.68
CA ASN A 156 11.20 2.33 -7.17
C ASN A 156 12.22 1.54 -8.00
N LEU A 157 12.20 0.23 -7.77
CA LEU A 157 12.99 -0.78 -8.44
C LEU A 157 12.16 -1.42 -9.55
N THR A 158 12.87 -1.95 -10.54
CA THR A 158 12.27 -2.67 -11.67
C THR A 158 12.99 -3.99 -11.87
N ALA A 159 12.32 -4.99 -12.45
CA ALA A 159 12.93 -6.29 -12.75
C ALA A 159 14.18 -6.13 -13.59
N ASN A 160 14.15 -5.25 -14.60
CA ASN A 160 15.32 -4.95 -15.42
C ASN A 160 16.49 -4.38 -14.61
N ALA A 161 16.23 -3.54 -13.61
CA ALA A 161 17.27 -3.01 -12.75
C ALA A 161 17.88 -4.11 -11.87
N LEU A 162 17.05 -4.97 -11.25
CA LEU A 162 17.52 -6.12 -10.47
C LEU A 162 18.34 -7.07 -11.35
N LYS A 163 17.81 -7.53 -12.49
CA LYS A 163 18.50 -8.43 -13.43
C LYS A 163 19.85 -7.85 -13.87
N LYS A 164 19.89 -6.56 -14.23
CA LYS A 164 21.14 -5.89 -14.64
C LYS A 164 22.14 -5.84 -13.48
N GLN A 165 21.69 -5.59 -12.26
CA GLN A 165 22.57 -5.55 -11.09
C GLN A 165 23.06 -6.97 -10.72
N MET A 166 22.21 -7.98 -10.79
CA MET A 166 22.60 -9.39 -10.63
C MET A 166 23.70 -9.80 -11.61
N GLN A 167 23.54 -9.46 -12.89
CA GLN A 167 24.55 -9.71 -13.92
C GLN A 167 25.87 -9.02 -13.60
N LYS A 168 25.84 -7.75 -13.15
CA LYS A 168 27.06 -7.05 -12.69
C LYS A 168 27.73 -7.73 -11.50
N MET A 169 26.96 -8.46 -10.69
CA MET A 169 27.45 -9.25 -9.55
C MET A 169 27.80 -10.69 -9.93
N ASN A 170 27.88 -11.01 -11.23
CA ASN A 170 28.12 -12.36 -11.76
C ASN A 170 27.11 -13.42 -11.31
N GLN A 171 25.87 -13.01 -11.04
CA GLN A 171 24.76 -13.90 -10.71
C GLN A 171 23.87 -14.13 -11.92
N GLN A 172 23.35 -15.35 -12.06
CA GLN A 172 22.31 -15.64 -13.04
C GLN A 172 20.99 -15.02 -12.55
N PRO A 173 20.26 -14.29 -13.41
CA PRO A 173 18.93 -13.80 -13.07
C PRO A 173 17.99 -14.93 -12.65
N TYR A 174 17.16 -14.67 -11.63
CA TYR A 174 16.05 -15.56 -11.29
C TYR A 174 14.93 -15.45 -12.33
N SER A 175 13.96 -16.35 -12.25
CA SER A 175 12.75 -16.27 -13.07
C SER A 175 11.97 -14.99 -12.79
N ASP A 176 11.17 -14.58 -13.76
CA ASP A 176 10.43 -13.32 -13.69
C ASP A 176 9.43 -13.34 -12.54
N ASP A 177 8.74 -14.47 -12.30
CA ASP A 177 7.82 -14.66 -11.18
C ASP A 177 8.50 -14.38 -9.82
N ILE A 178 9.68 -14.96 -9.58
CA ILE A 178 10.45 -14.74 -8.34
C ILE A 178 10.82 -13.27 -8.17
N LEU A 179 11.23 -12.62 -9.27
CA LEU A 179 11.65 -11.23 -9.25
C LEU A 179 10.47 -10.29 -9.07
N ASP A 180 9.31 -10.58 -9.66
CA ASP A 180 8.11 -9.77 -9.55
C ASP A 180 7.54 -9.86 -8.13
N THR A 181 7.49 -11.04 -7.53
CA THR A 181 7.10 -11.23 -6.13
C THR A 181 8.05 -10.49 -5.19
N ALA A 182 9.37 -10.59 -5.40
CA ALA A 182 10.32 -9.82 -4.59
C ALA A 182 10.23 -8.31 -4.82
N LEU A 183 9.93 -7.86 -6.04
CA LEU A 183 9.74 -6.44 -6.34
C LEU A 183 8.51 -5.86 -5.67
N SER A 184 7.46 -6.66 -5.45
CA SER A 184 6.29 -6.26 -4.67
C SER A 184 6.75 -5.82 -3.28
N GLY A 185 7.35 -6.74 -2.52
CA GLY A 185 7.81 -6.45 -1.16
C GLY A 185 8.87 -5.34 -1.10
N LEU A 186 9.84 -5.31 -2.03
CA LEU A 186 10.86 -4.25 -2.05
C LEU A 186 10.26 -2.87 -2.33
N ASN A 187 9.36 -2.76 -3.31
CA ASN A 187 8.80 -1.46 -3.68
C ASN A 187 7.79 -0.96 -2.63
N ASP A 188 7.06 -1.87 -2.00
CA ASP A 188 6.18 -1.51 -0.88
C ASP A 188 6.98 -0.95 0.28
N TYR A 189 8.06 -1.63 0.69
CA TYR A 189 8.96 -1.13 1.73
C TYR A 189 9.56 0.24 1.35
N ILE A 190 10.03 0.39 0.10
CA ILE A 190 10.60 1.66 -0.39
C ILE A 190 9.56 2.78 -0.40
N PHE A 191 8.30 2.47 -0.70
CA PHE A 191 7.20 3.43 -0.69
C PHE A 191 6.87 3.87 0.73
N GLU A 192 6.74 2.93 1.66
CA GLU A 192 6.46 3.20 3.08
C GLU A 192 7.59 4.01 3.74
N ASN A 193 8.85 3.76 3.37
CA ASN A 193 10.03 4.39 3.95
C ASN A 193 10.72 5.39 2.99
N PHE A 194 9.94 5.99 2.08
CA PHE A 194 10.50 6.83 1.02
C PHE A 194 11.29 8.03 1.56
N GLU A 195 10.79 8.67 2.62
CA GLU A 195 11.42 9.86 3.22
C GLU A 195 12.79 9.52 3.80
N ASP A 196 12.86 8.50 4.65
CA ASP A 196 14.09 8.05 5.31
C ASP A 196 15.12 7.55 4.29
N LEU A 197 14.72 6.72 3.33
CA LEU A 197 15.62 6.24 2.27
C LEU A 197 16.13 7.39 1.40
N SER A 198 15.28 8.37 1.09
CA SER A 198 15.69 9.55 0.31
C SER A 198 16.68 10.42 1.08
N GLU A 199 16.47 10.58 2.39
CA GLU A 199 17.39 11.25 3.28
C GLU A 199 18.74 10.52 3.32
N SER A 200 18.76 9.20 3.50
CA SER A 200 20.01 8.44 3.51
C SER A 200 20.76 8.47 2.18
N ILE A 201 20.06 8.49 1.05
CA ILE A 201 20.69 8.70 -0.27
C ILE A 201 21.32 10.10 -0.35
N ARG A 202 20.64 11.13 0.18
CA ARG A 202 21.10 12.52 0.17
C ARG A 202 22.32 12.73 1.06
N LEU A 203 22.26 12.21 2.29
CA LEU A 203 23.30 12.36 3.30
C LEU A 203 24.45 11.36 3.13
N LYS A 204 24.23 10.29 2.36
CA LYS A 204 25.15 9.16 2.18
C LYS A 204 25.56 8.52 3.50
N ASP A 205 24.61 8.41 4.41
CA ASP A 205 24.84 8.11 5.81
C ASP A 205 24.55 6.64 6.17
N TRP A 206 24.61 5.76 5.16
CA TRP A 206 24.40 4.31 5.25
C TRP A 206 25.14 3.62 6.42
N HIS A 207 26.28 4.17 6.83
CA HIS A 207 27.13 3.63 7.90
C HIS A 207 26.89 4.28 9.27
N ASN A 208 25.92 5.20 9.38
CA ASN A 208 25.51 5.76 10.66
C ASN A 208 24.92 4.64 11.52
N ARG A 209 25.25 4.71 12.81
CA ARG A 209 24.76 3.78 13.81
C ARG A 209 23.34 4.15 14.23
N LEU A 210 22.58 3.12 14.57
CA LEU A 210 21.32 3.26 15.28
C LEU A 210 21.64 3.36 16.77
N ASP A 211 21.40 4.52 17.37
CA ASP A 211 21.60 4.79 18.80
C ASP A 211 20.37 4.36 19.64
#